data_AF-A0A846B8M8-F1
#
_entry.id   AF-A0A846B8M8-F1
#
_cell.length_a   1.000
_cell.length_b   1.000
_cell.length_c   1.000
_cell.angle_alpha   90.00
_cell.angle_beta   90.00
_cell.angle_gamma   90.00
#
_symmetry.space_group_name_H-M   'P 1'
#
loop_
_entity.id
_entity.type
_entity.pdbx_description
1 polymer ?
#
loop_
_entity_poly.entity_id
_entity_poly.type
_entity_poly.pdbx_seq_one_letter_code
_entity_poly.pdbx_strand_id
1 'polypeptide(L)'
;MIFLIDHNIAGQSLMLFGSVISEGWLDTLPIRFVSFDEVKLPITSSDRIVWRFAQENNMILLTANRSMKGEDSLEQVLREESLPTSFPVVTIANVDRIVEREYREQCVDRLIEIALYIENYLGVNRLFIP
;
A
#
# COMPACT_ATOMS: atom_id res chain seq x y z
N MET A 1 7.17 -3.85 9.11
CA MET A 1 6.78 -3.25 7.82
C MET A 1 5.75 -2.16 8.05
N ILE A 2 5.92 -1.00 7.43
CA ILE A 2 4.96 0.11 7.52
C ILE A 2 4.28 0.26 6.16
N PHE A 3 2.95 0.31 6.16
CA PHE A 3 2.15 0.61 5.00
C PHE A 3 1.60 2.03 5.10
N LEU A 4 1.93 2.88 4.13
CA LEU A 4 1.29 4.17 3.98
C LEU A 4 -0.05 3.95 3.29
N ILE A 5 -1.13 4.21 4.02
CA ILE A 5 -2.50 4.02 3.55
C ILE A 5 -2.91 5.27 2.79
N ASP A 6 -3.18 5.08 1.51
CA ASP A 6 -3.70 6.13 0.66
C ASP A 6 -5.10 6.58 1.14
N HIS A 7 -5.35 7.88 1.05
CA HIS A 7 -6.57 8.50 1.56
C HIS A 7 -7.85 7.92 0.92
N ASN A 8 -7.78 7.39 -0.31
CA ASN A 8 -8.89 6.78 -1.02
C ASN A 8 -9.36 5.43 -0.43
N ILE A 9 -8.56 4.79 0.42
CA ILE A 9 -8.90 3.52 1.08
C ILE A 9 -8.90 3.62 2.60
N ALA A 10 -8.84 4.83 3.17
CA ALA A 10 -8.71 5.02 4.61
C ALA A 10 -9.80 4.28 5.41
N GLY A 11 -11.05 4.27 4.94
CA GLY A 11 -12.15 3.55 5.59
C GLY A 11 -11.98 2.02 5.53
N GLN A 12 -11.68 1.47 4.35
CA GLN A 12 -11.52 0.04 4.12
C GLN A 12 -10.26 -0.52 4.78
N SER A 13 -9.23 0.33 4.95
CA SER A 13 -8.00 -0.04 5.64
C SER A 13 -8.23 -0.48 7.09
N LEU A 14 -9.27 0.04 7.75
CA LEU A 14 -9.64 -0.37 9.11
C LEU A 14 -10.11 -1.83 9.15
N MET A 15 -10.91 -2.26 8.16
CA MET A 15 -11.35 -3.65 8.07
C MET A 15 -10.17 -4.57 7.76
N LEU A 16 -9.32 -4.19 6.80
CA LEU A 16 -8.11 -4.93 6.45
C LEU A 16 -7.19 -5.11 7.67
N PHE A 17 -6.90 -4.02 8.38
CA PHE A 17 -6.05 -4.08 9.56
C PHE A 17 -6.68 -4.87 10.71
N GLY A 18 -8.02 -4.81 10.85
CA GLY A 18 -8.77 -5.68 11.75
C GLY A 18 -8.53 -7.16 11.48
N SER A 19 -8.52 -7.58 10.20
CA SER A 19 -8.17 -8.95 9.80
C SER A 19 -6.73 -9.31 10.16
N VAL A 20 -5.75 -8.44 9.86
CA VAL A 20 -4.33 -8.61 10.26
C VAL A 20 -4.19 -8.89 11.75
N ILE A 21 -4.90 -8.13 12.60
CA ILE A 21 -4.89 -8.33 14.05
C ILE A 21 -5.57 -9.66 14.42
N SER A 22 -6.77 -9.91 13.90
CA SER A 22 -7.59 -11.06 14.31
C SER A 22 -6.98 -12.40 13.92
N GLU A 23 -6.18 -12.44 12.87
CA GLU A 23 -5.45 -13.62 12.40
C GLU A 23 -4.10 -13.82 13.13
N GLY A 24 -3.72 -12.91 14.04
CA GLY A 24 -2.51 -13.03 14.86
C GLY A 24 -1.21 -12.66 14.14
N TRP A 25 -1.28 -12.03 12.97
CA TRP A 25 -0.09 -11.72 12.18
C TRP A 25 0.89 -10.76 12.89
N LEU A 26 0.39 -9.91 13.78
CA LEU A 26 1.23 -8.97 14.54
C LEU A 26 2.22 -9.68 15.50
N ASP A 27 1.92 -10.91 15.91
CA ASP A 27 2.82 -11.71 16.75
C ASP A 27 4.02 -12.25 15.94
N THR A 28 3.87 -12.33 14.62
CA THR A 28 4.89 -12.88 13.70
C THR A 28 5.63 -11.77 12.95
N LEU A 29 4.92 -10.73 12.52
CA LEU A 29 5.48 -9.64 11.71
C LEU A 29 4.97 -8.30 12.25
N PRO A 30 5.87 -7.36 12.64
CA PRO A 30 5.46 -6.05 13.12
C PRO A 30 4.93 -5.21 11.94
N ILE A 31 3.63 -5.26 11.70
CA ILE A 31 2.94 -4.51 10.65
C ILE A 31 2.26 -3.29 11.25
N ARG A 32 2.40 -2.14 10.59
CA ARG A 32 1.69 -0.91 10.94
C ARG A 32 1.08 -0.29 9.71
N PHE A 33 -0.17 0.11 9.81
CA PHE A 33 -0.82 0.97 8.82
C PHE A 33 -0.78 2.41 9.34
N VAL A 34 -0.29 3.34 8.52
CA VAL A 34 -0.23 4.77 8.85
C VAL A 34 -1.02 5.56 7.82
N SER A 35 -1.80 6.53 8.30
CA SER A 35 -2.58 7.40 7.43
C SER A 35 -1.78 8.65 7.05
N PHE A 36 -2.25 9.37 6.04
CA PHE A 36 -1.69 10.66 5.63
C PHE A 36 -1.73 11.69 6.76
N ASP A 37 -2.81 11.72 7.54
CA ASP A 37 -2.96 12.61 8.69
C ASP A 37 -1.89 12.32 9.76
N GLU A 38 -1.68 11.03 10.08
CA GLU A 38 -0.69 10.61 11.07
C GLU A 38 0.74 11.05 10.68
N VAL A 39 1.07 10.95 9.39
CA VAL A 39 2.39 11.36 8.87
C VAL A 39 2.45 12.81 8.41
N LYS A 40 1.38 13.59 8.62
CA LYS A 40 1.22 15.01 8.23
C LYS A 40 1.40 15.26 6.72
N LEU A 41 1.02 14.30 5.89
CA LEU A 41 1.00 14.42 4.44
C LEU A 41 -0.36 14.97 3.98
N PRO A 42 -0.42 16.10 3.24
CA PRO A 42 -1.69 16.63 2.74
C PRO A 42 -2.40 15.63 1.83
N ILE A 43 -3.72 15.50 1.96
CA ILE A 43 -4.54 14.64 1.07
C ILE A 43 -4.54 15.12 -0.39
N THR A 44 -4.17 16.38 -0.61
CA THR A 44 -4.04 17.00 -1.94
C THR A 44 -2.65 16.80 -2.56
N SER A 45 -1.75 16.05 -1.91
CA SER A 45 -0.42 15.73 -2.43
C SER A 45 -0.51 14.93 -3.72
N SER A 46 0.35 15.25 -4.69
CA SER A 46 0.43 14.52 -5.96
C SER A 46 0.95 13.08 -5.79
N ASP A 47 0.79 12.23 -6.82
CA ASP A 47 1.31 10.85 -6.74
C ASP A 47 2.82 10.82 -6.58
N ARG A 48 3.53 11.77 -7.18
CA ARG A 48 4.98 11.92 -7.04
C ARG A 48 5.39 12.22 -5.60
N ILE A 49 4.72 13.18 -4.95
CA ILE A 49 5.01 13.53 -3.56
C ILE A 49 4.72 12.36 -2.63
N VAL A 50 3.57 11.71 -2.80
CA VAL A 50 3.18 10.57 -1.96
C VAL A 50 4.14 9.40 -2.13
N TRP A 51 4.49 9.06 -3.38
CA TRP A 51 5.38 7.96 -3.66
C TRP A 51 6.79 8.22 -3.10
N ARG A 52 7.37 9.39 -3.35
CA ARG A 52 8.68 9.77 -2.78
C ARG A 52 8.68 9.72 -1.26
N PHE A 53 7.64 10.27 -0.63
CA PHE A 53 7.50 10.21 0.82
C PHE A 53 7.51 8.77 1.33
N ALA A 54 6.75 7.87 0.69
CA ALA A 54 6.75 6.46 1.07
C ALA A 54 8.13 5.81 0.93
N GLN A 55 8.83 6.05 -0.19
CA GLN A 55 10.17 5.50 -0.43
C GLN A 55 11.22 6.03 0.56
N GLU A 56 11.26 7.35 0.79
CA GLU A 56 12.20 8.00 1.72
C GLU A 56 12.04 7.51 3.15
N ASN A 57 10.83 7.03 3.51
CA ASN A 57 10.52 6.51 4.83
C ASN A 57 10.44 4.97 4.90
N ASN A 58 10.87 4.27 3.84
CA ASN A 58 10.83 2.79 3.75
C ASN A 58 9.42 2.21 4.02
N MET A 59 8.41 2.85 3.43
CA MET A 59 7.01 2.44 3.54
C MET A 59 6.49 1.87 2.22
N ILE A 60 5.62 0.87 2.31
CA ILE A 60 4.87 0.36 1.16
C ILE A 60 3.60 1.22 0.99
N LEU A 61 3.40 1.83 -0.18
CA LEU A 61 2.15 2.54 -0.47
C LEU A 61 1.04 1.54 -0.78
N LEU A 62 -0.05 1.56 -0.02
CA LEU A 62 -1.25 0.75 -0.27
C LEU A 62 -2.39 1.67 -0.77
N THR A 63 -2.97 1.33 -1.91
CA THR A 63 -4.06 2.09 -2.56
C THR A 63 -5.07 1.15 -3.20
N ALA A 64 -6.20 1.65 -3.70
CA ALA A 64 -7.10 0.89 -4.56
C ALA A 64 -7.35 1.56 -5.92
N ASN A 65 -7.05 2.84 -6.05
CA ASN A 65 -7.24 3.57 -7.29
C ASN A 65 -6.46 4.89 -7.28
N ARG A 66 -5.25 4.88 -7.84
CA ARG A 66 -4.59 6.07 -8.39
C ARG A 66 -4.59 5.90 -9.90
N SER A 67 -5.60 6.46 -10.54
CA SER A 67 -5.71 6.60 -11.99
C SER A 67 -5.72 8.08 -12.34
N MET A 68 -4.75 8.81 -11.80
CA MET A 68 -4.48 10.15 -12.30
C MET A 68 -3.83 10.04 -13.68
N LYS A 69 -4.10 11.00 -14.56
CA LYS A 69 -3.42 11.15 -15.84
C LYS A 69 -2.59 12.43 -15.79
N GLY A 70 -1.36 12.39 -16.26
CA GLY A 70 -0.47 13.55 -16.30
C GLY A 70 0.93 13.22 -15.81
N GLU A 71 1.80 14.23 -15.76
CA GLU A 71 3.22 14.06 -15.41
C GLU A 71 3.42 13.56 -13.97
N ASP A 72 2.49 13.88 -13.08
CA ASP A 72 2.50 13.39 -11.70
C ASP A 72 1.57 12.19 -11.47
N SER A 73 1.21 11.44 -12.53
CA SER A 73 0.52 10.17 -12.30
C SER A 73 1.45 9.13 -11.70
N LEU A 74 0.89 8.26 -10.88
CA LEU A 74 1.63 7.17 -10.28
C LEU A 74 2.38 6.33 -11.34
N GLU A 75 1.76 6.04 -12.48
CA GLU A 75 2.41 5.29 -13.57
C GLU A 75 3.63 6.02 -14.13
N GLN A 76 3.54 7.35 -14.32
CA GLN A 76 4.66 8.14 -14.82
C GLN A 76 5.79 8.20 -13.79
N VAL A 77 5.45 8.41 -12.51
CA VAL A 77 6.41 8.43 -11.40
C VAL A 77 7.15 7.10 -11.29
N LEU A 78 6.41 5.98 -11.32
CA LEU A 78 7.02 4.66 -11.28
C LEU A 78 7.92 4.40 -12.48
N ARG A 79 7.63 4.98 -13.65
CA ARG A 79 8.48 4.84 -14.84
C ARG A 79 9.77 5.65 -14.75
N GLU A 80 9.70 6.85 -14.19
CA GLU A 80 10.81 7.80 -14.17
C GLU A 80 11.73 7.64 -12.97
N GLU A 81 11.19 7.28 -11.81
CA GLU A 81 11.90 7.37 -10.53
C GLU A 81 12.15 6.02 -9.86
N SER A 82 11.55 4.92 -10.35
CA SER A 82 11.78 3.61 -9.73
C SER A 82 13.24 3.18 -9.85
N LEU A 83 13.72 2.61 -8.75
CA LEU A 83 15.03 1.98 -8.66
C LEU A 83 14.84 0.47 -8.42
N PRO A 84 15.86 -0.37 -8.72
CA PRO A 84 15.82 -1.79 -8.38
C PRO A 84 15.59 -2.07 -6.88
N THR A 85 15.82 -1.09 -6.01
CA THR A 85 15.62 -1.16 -4.56
C THR A 85 14.33 -0.50 -4.09
N SER A 86 13.50 0.04 -4.99
CA SER A 86 12.26 0.72 -4.62
C SER A 86 11.23 -0.27 -4.09
N PHE A 87 10.52 0.12 -3.02
CA PHE A 87 9.38 -0.63 -2.52
C PHE A 87 8.24 -0.61 -3.54
N PRO A 88 7.51 -1.73 -3.72
CA PRO A 88 6.38 -1.77 -4.63
C PRO A 88 5.23 -0.90 -4.10
N VAL A 89 4.43 -0.38 -5.02
CA VAL A 89 3.09 0.12 -4.69
C VAL A 89 2.12 -1.04 -4.77
N VAL A 90 1.34 -1.26 -3.72
CA VAL A 90 0.33 -2.32 -3.67
C VAL A 90 -1.04 -1.72 -3.94
N THR A 91 -1.76 -2.29 -4.91
CA THR A 91 -3.09 -1.86 -5.32
C THR A 91 -4.12 -2.98 -5.07
N ILE A 92 -5.12 -2.71 -4.24
CA ILE A 92 -6.29 -3.57 -4.04
C ILE A 92 -7.15 -3.46 -5.29
N ALA A 93 -7.40 -4.57 -5.98
CA ALA A 93 -8.07 -4.55 -7.28
C ALA A 93 -9.54 -4.11 -7.20
N ASN A 94 -10.24 -4.48 -6.13
CA ASN A 94 -11.62 -4.10 -5.88
C ASN A 94 -11.85 -3.82 -4.38
N VAL A 95 -11.69 -2.56 -4.00
CA VAL A 95 -11.81 -2.13 -2.59
C VAL A 95 -13.21 -2.33 -2.02
N ASP A 96 -14.25 -2.30 -2.85
CA ASP A 96 -15.63 -2.46 -2.38
C ASP A 96 -15.88 -3.88 -1.84
N ARG A 97 -15.10 -4.86 -2.31
CA ARG A 97 -15.18 -6.26 -1.87
C ARG A 97 -14.46 -6.53 -0.56
N ILE A 98 -13.75 -5.56 0.03
CA ILE A 98 -13.12 -5.71 1.36
C ILE A 98 -14.15 -6.03 2.46
N VAL A 99 -15.44 -5.72 2.25
CA VAL A 99 -16.51 -6.14 3.17
C VAL A 99 -16.73 -7.66 3.17
N GLU A 100 -16.44 -8.33 2.05
CA GLU A 100 -16.49 -9.79 1.93
C GLU A 100 -15.31 -10.39 2.68
N ARG A 101 -15.59 -11.25 3.67
CA ARG A 101 -14.57 -11.85 4.53
C ARG A 101 -13.48 -12.57 3.73
N GLU A 102 -13.87 -13.44 2.81
CA GLU A 102 -12.94 -14.25 2.01
C GLU A 102 -12.01 -13.38 1.15
N TYR A 103 -12.57 -12.34 0.50
CA TYR A 103 -11.79 -11.41 -0.31
C TYR A 103 -10.80 -10.62 0.55
N ARG A 104 -11.24 -10.17 1.72
CA ARG A 104 -10.38 -9.46 2.68
C ARG A 104 -9.24 -10.33 3.21
N GLU A 105 -9.51 -11.60 3.54
CA GLU A 105 -8.50 -12.57 3.97
C GLU A 105 -7.47 -12.80 2.85
N GLN A 106 -7.91 -12.96 1.59
CA GLN A 106 -6.99 -13.06 0.44
C GLN A 106 -6.11 -11.81 0.26
N CYS A 107 -6.69 -10.62 0.44
CA CYS A 107 -5.95 -9.36 0.47
C CYS A 107 -4.85 -9.36 1.56
N VAL A 108 -5.21 -9.77 2.78
CA VAL A 108 -4.29 -9.85 3.92
C VAL A 108 -3.18 -10.84 3.63
N ASP A 109 -3.48 -12.06 3.21
CA ASP A 109 -2.49 -13.07 2.85
C ASP A 109 -1.44 -12.52 1.87
N ARG A 110 -1.89 -11.81 0.83
CA ARG A 110 -0.98 -11.16 -0.13
C ARG A 110 -0.13 -10.07 0.50
N LEU A 111 -0.69 -9.24 1.38
CA LEU A 111 0.06 -8.19 2.09
C LEU A 111 1.12 -8.79 3.02
N ILE A 112 0.78 -9.87 3.73
CA ILE A 112 1.69 -10.59 4.60
C ILE A 112 2.83 -11.22 3.79
N GLU A 113 2.51 -11.90 2.68
CA GLU A 113 3.52 -12.49 1.79
C GLU A 113 4.51 -11.42 1.28
N ILE A 114 3.99 -10.29 0.79
CA ILE A 114 4.83 -9.18 0.31
C ILE A 114 5.71 -8.63 1.44
N ALA A 115 5.17 -8.48 2.65
CA ALA A 115 5.92 -7.96 3.78
C ALA A 115 6.99 -8.94 4.29
N LEU A 116 6.72 -10.25 4.26
CA LEU A 116 7.67 -11.31 4.65
C LEU A 116 8.82 -11.46 3.63
N TYR A 117 8.49 -11.36 2.35
CA TYR A 117 9.43 -11.61 1.25
C TYR A 117 9.73 -10.36 0.44
N ILE A 118 9.84 -9.20 1.10
CA ILE A 118 9.94 -7.90 0.44
C ILE A 118 11.09 -7.79 -0.56
N GLU A 119 12.21 -8.46 -0.30
CA GLU A 119 13.36 -8.54 -1.19
C GLU A 119 13.01 -9.08 -2.59
N ASN A 120 12.01 -9.97 -2.69
CA ASN A 120 11.54 -10.53 -3.96
C ASN A 120 10.67 -9.54 -4.76
N TYR A 121 10.26 -8.42 -4.15
CA TYR A 121 9.34 -7.44 -4.73
C TYR A 121 9.97 -6.05 -4.94
N LEU A 122 11.22 -5.86 -4.55
CA LEU A 122 11.93 -4.62 -4.82
C LEU A 122 12.05 -4.39 -6.33
N GLY A 123 11.78 -3.15 -6.77
CA GLY A 123 11.85 -2.77 -8.18
C GLY A 123 10.70 -3.29 -9.07
N VAL A 124 9.71 -4.01 -8.52
CA VAL A 124 8.54 -4.51 -9.27
C VAL A 124 7.53 -3.40 -9.62
N ASN A 125 7.74 -2.18 -9.12
CA ASN A 125 6.92 -0.98 -9.31
C ASN A 125 5.53 -1.07 -8.71
N ARG A 126 4.64 -1.89 -9.27
CA ARG A 126 3.23 -1.97 -8.84
C ARG A 126 2.74 -3.40 -8.83
N LEU A 127 2.15 -3.80 -7.71
CA LEU A 127 1.53 -5.10 -7.49
C LEU A 127 0.03 -4.92 -7.34
N PHE A 128 -0.74 -5.78 -7.99
CA PHE A 128 -2.17 -5.87 -7.77
C PHE A 128 -2.45 -7.07 -6.88
N ILE A 129 -3.15 -6.83 -5.79
CA ILE A 129 -3.71 -7.88 -4.93
C ILE A 129 -5.21 -7.94 -5.16
N PRO A 130 -5.89 -9.03 -4.73
CA PRO A 130 -7.34 -9.07 -4.71
C PRO A 130 -7.88 -8.02 -3.75
#